data_AF-A0A183TTD1-F1
#
_entry.id   AF-A0A183TTD1-F1
#
_cell.length_a   1.000
_cell.length_b   1.000
_cell.length_c   1.000
_cell.angle_alpha   90.00
_cell.angle_beta   90.00
_cell.angle_gamma   90.00
#
_symmetry.space_group_name_H-M   'P 1'
#
loop_
_entity.id
_entity.type
_entity.pdbx_description
1 polymer ?
#
loop_
_entity_poly.entity_id
_entity_poly.type
_entity_poly.pdbx_seq_one_letter_code
_entity_poly.pdbx_strand_id
1 'polypeptide(L)'
;MGVESSENREKAEYFPQFYRSVFTNEARFLRPSVDNPPTASTIHILFSEFLIRRELKELKESKSPGPDELPPKLLKELANELSTPLSVHFQNSFDFGTLPID
;
A
#
# COMPACT_ATOMS: atom_id res chain seq x y z
N MET A 1 1.75 -26.48 10.16
CA MET A 1 1.69 -27.72 9.34
C MET A 1 1.13 -27.31 7.99
N GLY A 2 1.94 -27.36 6.92
CA GLY A 2 1.46 -27.04 5.56
C GLY A 2 0.76 -28.27 4.98
N VAL A 3 -0.42 -28.08 4.39
CA VAL A 3 -1.14 -29.14 3.67
C VAL A 3 -0.70 -29.07 2.21
N GLU A 4 -0.09 -30.14 1.70
CA GLU A 4 0.40 -30.21 0.32
C GLU A 4 -0.65 -30.91 -0.56
N SER A 5 -1.49 -30.11 -1.23
CA SER A 5 -2.50 -30.61 -2.16
C SER A 5 -1.95 -30.60 -3.59
N SER A 6 -2.11 -31.69 -4.34
CA SER A 6 -1.57 -31.85 -5.70
C SER A 6 -2.52 -31.33 -6.81
N GLU A 7 -3.82 -31.19 -6.53
CA GLU A 7 -4.84 -30.78 -7.51
C GLU A 7 -5.24 -29.30 -7.44
N ASN A 8 -5.42 -28.67 -8.61
CA ASN A 8 -5.76 -27.24 -8.72
C ASN A 8 -7.13 -26.89 -8.11
N ARG A 9 -8.11 -27.80 -8.18
CA ARG A 9 -9.45 -27.59 -7.59
C ARG A 9 -9.36 -27.49 -6.07
N GLU A 10 -8.63 -28.40 -5.45
CA GLU A 10 -8.44 -28.45 -4.01
C GLU A 10 -7.70 -27.21 -3.49
N LYS A 11 -6.67 -26.74 -4.22
CA LYS A 11 -5.99 -25.47 -3.93
C LYS A 11 -6.93 -24.27 -3.99
N ALA A 12 -7.81 -24.21 -4.99
CA ALA A 12 -8.78 -23.12 -5.15
C ALA A 12 -9.83 -23.11 -4.02
N GLU A 13 -10.25 -24.28 -3.54
CA GLU A 13 -11.22 -24.41 -2.44
C GLU A 13 -10.60 -24.12 -1.07
N TYR A 14 -9.31 -24.43 -0.88
CA TYR A 14 -8.59 -24.19 0.36
C TYR A 14 -8.19 -22.72 0.54
N PHE A 15 -7.81 -22.04 -0.55
CA PHE A 15 -7.36 -20.64 -0.53
C PHE A 15 -8.30 -19.68 0.22
N PRO A 16 -9.62 -19.61 -0.07
CA PRO A 16 -10.51 -18.66 0.60
C PRO A 16 -10.68 -18.97 2.09
N GLN A 17 -10.62 -20.24 2.49
CA GLN A 17 -10.71 -20.64 3.90
C GLN A 17 -9.47 -20.20 4.68
N PHE A 18 -8.29 -20.47 4.13
CA PHE A 18 -7.03 -20.05 4.72
C PHE A 18 -6.93 -18.52 4.78
N TYR A 19 -7.25 -17.85 3.68
CA TYR A 19 -7.23 -16.39 3.61
C TYR A 19 -8.12 -15.78 4.70
N ARG A 20 -9.36 -16.25 4.86
CA ARG A 20 -10.25 -15.80 5.94
C ARG A 20 -9.68 -16.00 7.35
N SER A 21 -8.92 -17.07 7.56
CA SER A 21 -8.32 -17.36 8.88
C SER A 21 -7.20 -16.39 9.26
N VAL A 22 -6.49 -15.83 8.28
CA VAL A 22 -5.33 -14.93 8.51
C VAL A 22 -5.65 -13.47 8.16
N PHE A 23 -6.79 -13.22 7.53
CA PHE A 23 -7.21 -11.87 7.15
C PHE A 23 -7.69 -11.11 8.38
N THR A 24 -6.93 -10.08 8.75
CA THR A 24 -7.33 -9.15 9.81
C THR A 24 -8.42 -8.23 9.29
N ASN A 25 -9.57 -8.20 9.97
CA ASN A 25 -10.64 -7.26 9.66
C ASN A 25 -10.28 -5.86 10.20
N GLU A 26 -9.80 -5.01 9.31
CA GLU A 26 -9.38 -3.63 9.61
C GLU A 26 -10.54 -2.73 10.11
N ALA A 27 -11.81 -3.15 10.00
CA ALA A 27 -12.94 -2.41 10.59
C ALA A 27 -12.89 -2.37 12.13
N ARG A 28 -12.03 -3.18 12.76
CA ARG A 28 -11.73 -3.11 14.21
C ARG A 28 -10.72 -2.04 14.59
N PHE A 29 -10.07 -1.37 13.63
CA PHE A 29 -9.37 -0.11 13.87
C PHE A 29 -10.37 1.04 13.98
N LEU A 30 -11.40 0.86 14.81
CA LEU A 30 -12.12 1.98 15.36
C LEU A 30 -11.06 2.89 15.97
N ARG A 31 -11.08 4.15 15.51
CA ARG A 31 -10.17 5.22 15.94
C ARG A 31 -9.92 5.07 17.44
N PRO A 32 -8.65 5.07 17.90
CA PRO A 32 -8.36 5.04 19.33
C PRO A 32 -9.20 6.11 20.01
N SER A 33 -9.89 5.77 21.11
CA SER A 33 -10.59 6.80 21.88
C SER A 33 -9.56 7.85 22.29
N VAL A 34 -9.90 9.12 22.07
CA VAL A 34 -9.02 10.27 22.27
C VAL A 34 -8.97 10.59 23.77
N ASP A 35 -8.57 9.65 24.61
CA ASP A 35 -8.55 9.85 26.07
C ASP A 35 -7.17 10.20 26.59
N ASN A 36 -6.14 10.22 25.72
CA ASN A 36 -4.84 10.83 26.01
C ASN A 36 -4.27 11.43 24.73
N PRO A 37 -4.04 12.75 24.63
CA PRO A 37 -3.27 13.29 23.51
C PRO A 37 -1.87 12.67 23.57
N PRO A 38 -1.43 11.94 22.54
CA PRO A 38 -0.04 11.54 22.46
C PRO A 38 0.77 12.83 22.49
N THR A 39 1.78 12.90 23.35
CA THR A 39 2.81 13.94 23.26
C THR A 39 3.26 13.93 21.80
N ALA A 40 2.98 15.02 21.07
CA ALA A 40 3.18 15.09 19.64
C ALA A 40 4.67 15.05 19.32
N SER A 41 5.26 13.85 19.33
CA SER A 41 6.33 13.54 18.42
C SER A 41 5.67 13.54 17.05
N THR A 42 5.55 14.73 16.47
CA THR A 42 5.13 14.93 15.09
C THR A 42 6.06 14.08 14.25
N ILE A 43 5.55 12.94 13.77
CA ILE A 43 6.30 12.07 12.87
C ILE A 43 6.47 12.87 11.59
N HIS A 44 7.67 13.39 11.37
CA HIS A 44 7.98 14.20 10.21
C HIS A 44 8.30 13.27 9.03
N ILE A 45 7.26 12.74 8.40
CA ILE A 45 7.40 11.93 7.18
C ILE A 45 7.69 12.89 6.02
N LEU A 46 8.78 12.60 5.30
CA LEU A 46 9.22 13.36 4.15
C LEU A 46 9.08 12.52 2.89
N PHE A 47 8.29 13.01 1.94
CA PHE A 47 8.14 12.40 0.62
C PHE A 47 9.04 13.12 -0.38
N SER A 48 10.36 12.95 -0.31
CA SER A 48 11.27 13.60 -1.26
C SER A 48 11.28 12.91 -2.63
N GLU A 49 11.51 13.68 -3.70
CA GLU A 49 11.65 13.16 -5.07
C GLU A 49 12.61 11.97 -5.16
N PHE A 50 13.75 12.05 -4.47
CA PHE A 50 14.74 10.97 -4.42
C PHE A 50 14.16 9.67 -3.84
N LEU A 51 13.43 9.76 -2.72
CA LEU A 51 12.84 8.60 -2.08
C LEU A 51 11.74 8.02 -2.97
N ILE A 52 10.85 8.84 -3.50
CA ILE A 52 9.78 8.39 -4.40
C ILE A 52 10.38 7.69 -5.62
N ARG A 53 11.38 8.29 -6.28
CA ARG A 53 12.05 7.69 -7.43
C ARG A 53 12.68 6.34 -7.09
N ARG A 54 13.31 6.22 -5.91
CA ARG A 54 13.89 4.96 -5.44
C ARG A 54 12.80 3.90 -5.28
N GLU A 55 11.71 4.21 -4.58
CA GLU A 55 10.60 3.28 -4.38
C GLU A 55 9.97 2.83 -5.71
N LEU A 56 9.77 3.75 -6.67
CA LEU A 56 9.27 3.42 -8.00
C LEU A 56 10.20 2.46 -8.76
N LYS A 57 11.52 2.61 -8.62
CA LYS A 57 12.51 1.74 -9.26
C LYS A 57 12.60 0.34 -8.63
N GLU A 58 12.30 0.22 -7.34
CA GLU A 58 12.27 -1.06 -6.62
C GLU A 58 10.97 -1.85 -6.80
N LEU A 59 10.00 -1.32 -7.55
CA LEU A 59 8.77 -2.04 -7.89
C LEU A 59 9.06 -3.37 -8.60
N LYS A 60 8.34 -4.41 -8.17
CA LYS A 60 8.34 -5.74 -8.79
C LYS A 60 7.38 -5.73 -9.98
N GLU A 61 7.92 -5.75 -11.19
CA GLU A 61 7.17 -5.67 -12.45
C GLU A 61 6.12 -6.78 -12.63
N SER A 62 6.32 -7.94 -12.00
CA SER A 62 5.40 -9.09 -12.08
C SER A 62 4.14 -8.97 -11.21
N LYS A 63 3.99 -7.88 -10.45
CA LYS A 63 2.80 -7.65 -9.63
C LYS A 63 1.63 -7.17 -10.48
N SER A 64 0.42 -7.50 -10.04
CA SER A 64 -0.80 -6.98 -10.64
C SER A 64 -0.91 -5.47 -10.44
N PRO A 65 -1.56 -4.74 -11.36
CA PRO A 65 -1.93 -3.34 -11.16
C PRO A 65 -2.72 -3.11 -9.87
N GLY A 66 -2.65 -1.89 -9.34
CA GLY A 66 -3.49 -1.46 -8.23
C GLY A 66 -4.92 -1.11 -8.67
N PRO A 67 -5.74 -0.56 -7.77
CA PRO A 67 -7.06 0.00 -8.12
C PRO A 67 -7.01 1.13 -9.15
N ASP A 68 -5.84 1.73 -9.34
CA ASP A 68 -5.52 2.72 -10.36
C ASP A 68 -5.31 2.11 -11.76
N GLU A 69 -5.34 0.78 -11.88
CA GLU A 69 -5.08 0.02 -13.09
C GLU A 69 -3.68 0.23 -13.70
N LEU A 70 -2.78 0.91 -12.97
CA LEU A 70 -1.43 1.20 -13.45
C LEU A 70 -0.50 0.00 -13.22
N PRO A 71 0.12 -0.56 -14.29
CA PRO A 71 1.07 -1.65 -14.12
C PRO A 71 2.35 -1.17 -13.43
N PRO A 72 2.95 -1.97 -12.51
CA PRO A 72 4.20 -1.60 -11.84
C PRO A 72 5.35 -1.33 -12.81
N LYS A 73 5.36 -2.02 -13.96
CA LYS A 73 6.34 -1.80 -15.03
C LYS A 73 6.26 -0.38 -15.60
N LEU A 74 5.05 0.14 -15.84
CA LEU A 74 4.85 1.49 -16.35
C LEU A 74 5.34 2.54 -15.33
N LEU A 75 4.99 2.35 -14.06
CA LEU A 75 5.43 3.23 -12.97
C LEU A 75 6.96 3.28 -12.82
N LYS A 76 7.62 2.14 -13.05
CA LYS A 76 9.08 2.02 -13.02
C LYS A 76 9.76 2.67 -14.22
N GLU A 77 9.20 2.52 -15.42
CA GLU A 77 9.68 3.19 -16.64
C GLU A 77 9.58 4.71 -16.52
N LEU A 78 8.47 5.22 -15.95
CA LEU A 78 8.20 6.65 -15.75
C LEU A 78 8.72 7.20 -14.41
N ALA A 79 9.61 6.48 -13.73
CA ALA A 79 10.02 6.83 -12.37
C ALA A 79 10.69 8.21 -12.27
N ASN A 80 11.37 8.68 -13.31
CA ASN A 80 12.02 9.98 -13.27
C ASN A 80 10.98 11.10 -13.41
N GLU A 81 10.03 10.94 -14.33
CA GLU A 81 8.96 11.88 -14.65
C GLU A 81 7.93 11.99 -13.52
N LEU A 82 7.60 10.86 -12.89
CA LEU A 82 6.58 10.80 -11.84
C LEU A 82 7.11 11.18 -10.45
N SER A 83 8.43 11.10 -10.22
CA SER A 83 9.01 11.29 -8.89
C SER A 83 8.71 12.65 -8.26
N THR A 84 8.78 13.72 -9.05
CA THR A 84 8.50 15.09 -8.59
C THR A 84 7.01 15.30 -8.30
N PRO A 85 6.07 15.05 -9.25
CA PRO A 85 4.66 15.29 -8.99
C PRO A 85 4.11 14.42 -7.85
N LEU A 86 4.54 13.15 -7.74
CA LEU A 86 4.12 12.27 -6.65
C LEU A 86 4.69 12.68 -5.29
N SER A 87 5.93 13.18 -5.23
CA SER A 87 6.53 13.74 -4.02
C SER A 87 5.68 14.88 -3.45
N VAL A 88 5.32 15.85 -4.30
CA VAL A 88 4.47 16.97 -3.89
C VAL A 88 3.08 16.50 -3.50
N HIS A 89 2.49 15.58 -4.27
CA HIS A 89 1.15 15.07 -3.99
C HIS A 89 1.08 14.33 -2.65
N PHE A 90 2.00 13.41 -2.39
CA PHE A 90 2.01 12.66 -1.13
C PHE A 90 2.33 13.52 0.07
N GLN A 91 3.24 14.50 -0.06
CA GLN A 91 3.50 15.45 1.01
C GLN A 91 2.25 16.27 1.34
N ASN A 92 1.54 16.79 0.33
CA ASN A 92 0.29 17.51 0.55
C ASN A 92 -0.79 16.62 1.20
N SER A 93 -0.98 15.39 0.70
CA SER A 93 -1.97 14.47 1.30
C SER A 93 -1.63 14.14 2.76
N PHE A 94 -0.35 14.05 3.11
CA PHE A 94 0.10 13.83 4.48
C PHE A 94 -0.08 15.07 5.36
N ASP A 95 0.30 16.25 4.88
CA ASP A 95 0.25 17.51 5.63
C ASP A 95 -1.18 17.99 5.87
N PHE A 96 -2.07 17.82 4.89
CA PHE A 96 -3.45 18.30 4.95
C PHE A 96 -4.47 17.22 5.30
N GLY A 97 -4.08 15.94 5.30
CA GLY A 97 -4.99 14.82 5.55
C GLY A 97 -6.12 14.69 4.52
N THR A 98 -5.93 15.25 3.32
CA THR A 98 -6.93 15.23 2.24
C THR A 98 -6.54 14.22 1.17
N LEU A 99 -7.44 13.31 0.86
CA LEU A 99 -7.32 12.40 -0.28
C LEU A 99 -8.10 12.96 -1.48
N PRO A 100 -7.71 12.61 -2.73
CA PRO A 100 -8.57 12.81 -3.88
C PRO A 100 -9.95 12.18 -3.63
N ILE A 101 -10.98 12.80 -4.16
CA ILE A 101 -12.33 12.24 -4.18
C ILE A 101 -12.36 11.19 -5.29
N ASP A 102 -12.84 10.00 -4.99
CA ASP A 102 -12.95 8.86 -5.94
C ASP A 102 -13.75 9.20 -7.20
#